data_AF-A0A953JQU5-F1
#
_entry.id   AF-A0A953JQU5-F1
#
_cell.length_a   1.000
_cell.length_b   1.000
_cell.length_c   1.000
_cell.angle_alpha   90.00
_cell.angle_beta   90.00
_cell.angle_gamma   90.00
#
_symmetry.space_group_name_H-M   'P 1'
#
loop_
_entity.id
_entity.type
_entity.pdbx_description
1 polymer ?
#
loop_
_entity_poly.entity_id
_entity_poly.type
_entity_poly.pdbx_seq_one_letter_code
_entity_poly.pdbx_strand_id
1 'polypeptide(L)'
;MSSRLEIELTSARPDGVWTWRKAGAKLPKGEVEGSKLPGGVKVGDVLRADVDVLIDGVDILSVLPPKEARKERFESLEVVGTRKDEPLVTQTLAPKGRGSRDRDRGPRREGDRDRGPRGGGDRDRGPRREGDRDRGPRREGGDRPRRPAPEPKPRAKRLRPGRSHRNAVLDSLAPEQRPIAEQVLRGGVPAVRQAVDKQNELNKQQGLPEIHGDELVALAEGLLPKLRSAEWRDKADNALSILDELDLRDLRSVVVAADTGARDDET
;
A
#
# COMPACT_ATOMS: atom_id res chain seq x y z
N MET A 1 19.97 23.40 -18.40
CA MET A 1 19.16 22.77 -17.33
C MET A 1 19.40 21.28 -17.45
N SER A 2 20.20 20.67 -16.57
CA SER A 2 20.59 19.26 -16.70
C SER A 2 19.36 18.35 -16.57
N SER A 3 19.05 17.62 -17.63
CA SER A 3 17.97 16.63 -17.69
C SER A 3 18.56 15.23 -17.67
N ARG A 4 17.80 14.26 -17.15
CA ARG A 4 18.29 12.87 -17.04
C ARG A 4 17.67 11.98 -18.11
N LEU A 5 18.51 11.31 -18.90
CA LEU A 5 18.11 10.52 -20.06
C LEU A 5 18.68 9.10 -19.96
N GLU A 6 17.91 8.12 -20.42
CA GLU A 6 18.44 6.77 -20.68
C GLU A 6 18.96 6.71 -22.12
N ILE A 7 20.25 6.40 -22.25
CA ILE A 7 20.94 6.30 -23.52
C ILE A 7 21.43 4.88 -23.74
N GLU A 8 21.43 4.44 -24.98
CA GLU A 8 22.01 3.17 -25.42
C GLU A 8 23.20 3.48 -26.33
N LEU A 9 24.33 2.83 -26.07
CA LEU A 9 25.53 3.00 -26.90
C LEU A 9 25.43 2.15 -28.16
N THR A 10 25.53 2.76 -29.33
CA THR A 10 25.29 2.12 -30.63
C THR A 10 26.57 1.71 -31.35
N SER A 11 27.68 2.40 -31.13
CA SER A 11 28.99 2.00 -31.64
C SER A 11 30.13 2.68 -30.87
N ALA A 12 31.30 2.06 -30.91
CA ALA A 12 32.57 2.63 -30.43
C ALA A 12 33.49 2.86 -31.62
N ARG A 13 34.02 4.08 -31.77
CA ARG A 13 35.07 4.36 -32.77
C ARG A 13 36.47 4.25 -32.15
N PRO A 14 37.50 3.98 -32.97
CA PRO A 14 38.89 3.86 -32.52
C PRO A 14 39.49 5.16 -31.95
N ASP A 15 38.87 6.31 -32.23
CA ASP A 15 39.23 7.64 -31.74
C ASP A 15 38.76 7.91 -30.30
N GLY A 16 38.08 6.95 -29.66
CA GLY A 16 37.54 7.08 -28.31
C GLY A 16 36.17 7.75 -28.25
N VAL A 17 35.53 8.03 -29.39
CA VAL A 17 34.18 8.58 -29.46
C VAL A 17 33.16 7.46 -29.64
N TRP A 18 32.07 7.53 -28.88
CA TRP A 18 30.97 6.58 -28.91
C TRP A 18 29.73 7.24 -29.51
N THR A 19 28.97 6.49 -30.32
CA THR A 19 27.65 6.94 -30.76
C THR A 19 26.59 6.43 -29.79
N TRP A 20 25.55 7.23 -29.55
CA TRP A 20 24.46 6.87 -28.65
C TRP A 20 23.10 7.21 -29.24
N ARG A 21 22.08 6.52 -28.74
CA ARG A 21 20.66 6.82 -29.01
C ARG A 21 19.89 6.88 -27.70
N LYS A 22 18.72 7.53 -27.70
CA LYS A 22 17.79 7.36 -26.57
C LYS A 22 17.38 5.89 -26.51
N ALA A 23 17.38 5.28 -25.33
CA ALA A 23 17.02 3.87 -25.16
C ALA A 23 15.69 3.56 -25.87
N GLY A 24 15.69 2.54 -26.74
CA GLY A 24 14.53 2.14 -27.54
C GLY A 24 14.25 2.97 -28.82
N ALA A 25 15.07 3.98 -29.13
CA ALA A 25 14.94 4.73 -30.39
C ALA A 25 15.56 3.96 -31.58
N LYS A 26 15.10 4.22 -32.80
CA LYS A 26 15.63 3.55 -34.01
C LYS A 26 16.88 4.23 -34.60
N LEU A 27 17.02 5.54 -34.43
CA LEU A 27 18.13 6.33 -34.99
C LEU A 27 19.08 6.81 -33.88
N PRO A 28 20.40 6.88 -34.15
CA PRO A 28 21.35 7.51 -33.26
C PRO A 28 21.01 8.99 -33.07
N LYS A 29 21.24 9.49 -31.84
CA LYS A 29 20.92 10.88 -31.46
C LYS A 29 22.16 11.75 -31.33
N GLY A 30 23.33 11.17 -31.12
CA GLY A 30 24.55 11.96 -30.99
C GLY A 30 25.78 11.12 -30.65
N GLU A 31 26.84 11.83 -30.25
CA GLU A 31 28.14 11.28 -29.92
C GLU A 31 28.51 11.61 -28.47
N VAL A 32 29.37 10.79 -27.85
CA VAL A 32 29.87 10.98 -26.49
C VAL A 32 31.34 10.56 -26.40
N GLU A 33 32.14 11.33 -25.69
CA GLU A 33 33.54 11.00 -25.42
C GLU A 33 33.62 9.81 -24.44
N GLY A 34 34.47 8.83 -24.76
CA GLY A 34 34.67 7.62 -23.96
C GLY A 34 35.20 7.90 -22.55
N SER A 35 35.86 9.03 -22.32
CA SER A 35 36.31 9.49 -21.00
C SER A 35 35.16 9.73 -20.01
N LYS A 36 33.96 10.05 -20.52
CA LYS A 36 32.74 10.27 -19.73
C LYS A 36 31.99 8.98 -19.42
N LEU A 37 32.39 7.86 -20.01
CA LEU A 37 31.76 6.56 -19.80
C LEU A 37 32.40 5.83 -18.62
N PRO A 38 31.59 5.10 -17.82
CA PRO A 38 32.13 4.21 -16.80
C PRO A 38 32.99 3.10 -17.45
N GLY A 39 33.95 2.56 -16.70
CA GLY A 39 34.83 1.50 -17.21
C GLY A 39 34.07 0.19 -17.49
N GLY A 40 34.48 -0.54 -18.53
CA GLY A 40 33.94 -1.88 -18.87
C GLY A 40 32.65 -1.88 -19.69
N VAL A 41 32.24 -0.72 -20.20
CA VAL A 41 31.03 -0.54 -21.01
C VAL A 41 31.19 -1.10 -22.43
N LYS A 42 30.11 -1.67 -22.96
CA LYS A 42 30.05 -2.30 -24.30
C LYS A 42 28.96 -1.65 -25.17
N VAL A 43 29.07 -1.87 -26.47
CA VAL A 43 28.01 -1.51 -27.42
C VAL A 43 26.74 -2.30 -27.07
N GLY A 44 25.61 -1.60 -26.99
CA GLY A 44 24.31 -2.13 -26.56
C GLY A 44 23.96 -1.86 -25.09
N ASP A 45 24.90 -1.37 -24.29
CA ASP A 45 24.62 -1.04 -22.89
C ASP A 45 23.69 0.17 -22.79
N VAL A 46 22.68 0.05 -21.93
CA VAL A 46 21.75 1.14 -21.59
C VAL A 46 22.20 1.77 -20.28
N LEU A 47 22.58 3.03 -20.36
CA LEU A 47 23.14 3.81 -19.25
C LEU A 47 22.33 5.07 -19.00
N ARG A 48 22.40 5.57 -17.78
CA ARG A 48 21.71 6.80 -17.39
C ARG A 48 22.68 7.98 -17.48
N ALA A 49 22.38 8.93 -18.35
CA ALA A 49 23.20 10.11 -18.59
C ALA A 49 22.52 11.38 -18.12
N ASP A 50 23.31 12.31 -17.58
CA ASP A 50 22.90 13.69 -17.36
C ASP A 50 23.28 14.49 -18.62
N VAL A 51 22.28 15.15 -19.20
CA VAL A 51 22.37 15.82 -20.49
C VAL A 51 21.92 17.27 -20.40
N ASP A 52 22.50 18.14 -21.21
CA ASP A 52 21.93 19.46 -21.48
C ASP A 52 21.24 19.42 -22.84
N VAL A 53 19.98 19.87 -22.88
CA VAL A 53 19.18 19.89 -24.12
C VAL A 53 19.26 21.31 -24.67
N LEU A 54 20.05 21.46 -25.73
CA LEU A 54 20.23 22.72 -26.44
C LEU A 54 19.34 22.76 -27.69
N ILE A 55 19.28 23.92 -28.34
CA ILE A 55 18.51 24.10 -29.58
C ILE A 55 19.11 23.25 -30.72
N ASP A 56 20.44 23.09 -30.73
CA ASP A 56 21.18 22.41 -31.79
C ASP A 56 21.43 20.92 -31.53
N GLY A 57 21.01 20.39 -30.38
CA GLY A 57 21.27 18.99 -30.02
C GLY A 57 21.18 18.67 -28.54
N VAL A 58 21.68 17.48 -28.18
CA VAL A 58 21.75 16.99 -26.80
C VAL A 58 23.19 16.69 -26.45
N ASP A 59 23.73 17.43 -25.49
CA ASP A 59 25.10 17.25 -25.02
C ASP A 59 25.13 16.40 -23.75
N ILE A 60 25.96 15.35 -23.75
CA ILE A 60 26.15 14.51 -22.57
C ILE A 60 27.18 15.15 -21.65
N LEU A 61 26.74 15.51 -20.45
CA LEU A 61 27.56 16.08 -19.39
C LEU A 61 28.27 14.96 -18.61
N SER A 62 27.54 13.93 -18.18
CA SER A 62 28.10 12.77 -17.50
C SER A 62 27.26 11.51 -17.69
N VAL A 63 27.88 10.33 -17.61
CA VAL A 63 27.20 9.03 -17.68
C VAL A 63 27.41 8.27 -16.37
N LEU A 64 26.32 7.87 -15.74
CA LEU A 64 26.34 7.18 -14.47
C LEU A 64 26.56 5.68 -14.68
N PRO A 65 27.27 5.00 -13.75
CA PRO A 65 27.44 3.56 -13.80
C PRO A 65 26.07 2.86 -13.79
N PRO A 66 25.97 1.70 -14.48
CA PRO A 66 24.76 0.90 -14.44
C PRO A 66 24.44 0.57 -12.99
N LYS A 67 23.17 0.70 -12.60
CA LYS A 67 22.72 0.36 -11.25
C LYS A 67 23.06 -1.12 -11.03
N GLU A 68 24.06 -1.40 -10.19
CA GLU A 68 24.41 -2.77 -9.85
C GLU A 68 23.14 -3.51 -9.44
N ALA A 69 22.93 -4.69 -10.04
CA ALA A 69 21.88 -5.59 -9.59
C ALA A 69 22.05 -5.74 -8.08
N ARG A 70 21.01 -5.37 -7.32
CA ARG A 70 21.01 -5.39 -5.87
C ARG A 70 21.49 -6.77 -5.45
N LYS A 71 22.74 -6.88 -4.98
CA LYS A 71 23.24 -8.14 -4.40
C LYS A 71 22.22 -8.53 -3.34
N GLU A 72 21.57 -9.66 -3.55
CA GLU A 72 20.63 -10.19 -2.57
C GLU A 72 21.43 -10.36 -1.28
N ARG A 73 21.16 -9.50 -0.29
CA ARG A 73 21.90 -9.46 0.98
C ARG A 73 21.61 -10.70 1.85
N PHE A 74 20.74 -11.58 1.38
CA PHE A 74 20.24 -12.73 2.13
C PHE A 74 20.18 -13.92 1.19
N GLU A 75 20.60 -15.08 1.68
CA GLU A 75 20.39 -16.36 1.01
C GLU A 75 18.88 -16.65 1.00
N SER A 76 18.28 -16.65 -0.19
CA SER A 76 16.86 -16.93 -0.37
C SER A 76 16.63 -18.44 -0.41
N LEU A 77 15.73 -18.93 0.44
CA LEU A 77 15.26 -20.32 0.37
C LEU A 77 14.22 -20.41 -0.76
N GLU A 78 14.57 -21.06 -1.86
CA GLU A 78 13.62 -21.40 -2.91
C GLU A 78 12.70 -22.53 -2.43
N VAL A 79 11.44 -22.18 -2.15
CA VAL A 79 10.40 -23.16 -1.82
C VAL A 79 10.00 -23.86 -3.11
N VAL A 80 10.64 -25.00 -3.39
CA VAL A 80 10.20 -25.92 -4.45
C VAL A 80 8.91 -26.60 -3.97
N GLY A 81 7.79 -25.92 -4.16
CA GLY A 81 6.48 -26.51 -3.95
C GLY A 81 6.31 -27.72 -4.88
N THR A 82 5.93 -28.87 -4.34
CA THR A 82 5.48 -29.99 -5.16
C THR A 82 4.29 -29.51 -5.97
N ARG A 83 4.47 -29.27 -7.28
CA ARG A 83 3.37 -29.05 -8.22
C ARG A 83 2.55 -30.33 -8.34
N LYS A 84 1.72 -30.58 -7.34
CA LYS A 84 0.51 -31.36 -7.56
C LYS A 84 -0.57 -30.35 -7.87
N ASP A 85 -0.97 -30.29 -9.14
CA ASP A 85 -2.21 -29.65 -9.57
C ASP A 85 -3.38 -30.47 -9.01
N GLU A 86 -3.55 -30.41 -7.69
CA GLU A 86 -4.76 -30.89 -7.05
C GLU A 86 -5.81 -29.79 -7.22
N PRO A 87 -7.01 -30.14 -7.75
CA PRO A 87 -8.05 -29.14 -7.93
C PRO A 87 -8.37 -28.50 -6.58
N LEU A 88 -8.32 -27.16 -6.51
CA LEU A 88 -8.66 -26.35 -5.32
C LEU A 88 -10.16 -26.42 -4.93
N VAL A 89 -10.85 -27.49 -5.31
CA VAL A 89 -12.29 -27.67 -5.16
C VAL A 89 -12.53 -28.82 -4.20
N THR A 90 -12.92 -28.50 -2.97
CA THR A 90 -13.21 -29.49 -1.91
C THR A 90 -14.50 -30.27 -2.14
N GLN A 91 -15.30 -29.96 -3.17
CA GLN A 91 -16.57 -30.63 -3.46
C GLN A 91 -16.85 -30.74 -4.95
N THR A 92 -16.94 -31.98 -5.44
CA THR A 92 -17.50 -32.32 -6.75
C THR A 92 -18.90 -32.89 -6.55
N LEU A 93 -19.93 -32.20 -7.06
CA LEU A 93 -21.30 -32.71 -7.03
C LEU A 93 -21.47 -33.81 -8.09
N ALA A 94 -22.01 -34.96 -7.68
CA ALA A 94 -22.25 -36.09 -8.59
C ALA A 94 -23.23 -35.69 -9.72
N PRO A 95 -22.98 -36.11 -10.97
CA PRO A 95 -23.90 -35.85 -12.06
C PRO A 95 -25.22 -36.59 -11.81
N LYS A 96 -26.30 -35.82 -11.77
CA LYS A 96 -27.67 -36.30 -11.57
C LYS A 96 -28.03 -37.25 -12.71
N GLY A 97 -28.39 -38.49 -12.35
CA GLY A 97 -28.71 -39.58 -13.26
C GLY A 97 -29.80 -39.23 -14.28
N ARG A 98 -29.63 -39.79 -15.48
CA ARG A 98 -30.55 -39.75 -16.62
C ARG A 98 -31.95 -40.21 -16.19
N GLY A 99 -32.91 -39.28 -16.26
CA GLY A 99 -34.34 -39.59 -16.35
C GLY A 99 -34.80 -39.34 -17.78
N SER A 100 -34.88 -40.40 -18.58
CA SER A 100 -35.52 -40.38 -19.90
C SER A 100 -37.02 -40.17 -19.73
N ARG A 101 -37.57 -39.15 -20.40
CA ARG A 101 -38.96 -39.14 -20.88
C ARG A 101 -39.09 -38.16 -22.03
N ASP A 102 -39.30 -38.75 -23.19
CA ASP A 102 -39.62 -38.17 -24.48
C ASP A 102 -40.75 -37.13 -24.42
N ARG A 103 -40.63 -36.03 -25.17
CA ARG A 103 -41.37 -35.85 -26.43
C ARG A 103 -41.28 -34.42 -26.99
N ASP A 104 -41.02 -34.37 -28.30
CA ASP A 104 -41.60 -33.45 -29.29
C ASP A 104 -41.29 -31.95 -29.25
N ARG A 105 -40.28 -31.51 -30.02
CA ARG A 105 -40.48 -30.68 -31.23
C ARG A 105 -39.16 -30.16 -31.85
N GLY A 106 -38.86 -30.65 -33.06
CA GLY A 106 -38.48 -29.85 -34.24
C GLY A 106 -37.06 -29.25 -34.34
N PRO A 107 -36.28 -29.55 -35.40
CA PRO A 107 -35.00 -28.90 -35.68
C PRO A 107 -35.12 -27.75 -36.69
N ARG A 108 -34.24 -26.74 -36.50
CA ARG A 108 -33.65 -25.80 -37.48
C ARG A 108 -34.57 -24.82 -38.24
N ARG A 109 -34.24 -23.53 -38.15
CA ARG A 109 -33.85 -22.69 -39.31
C ARG A 109 -33.40 -21.28 -38.88
N GLU A 110 -32.13 -21.01 -39.11
CA GLU A 110 -31.56 -19.90 -39.91
C GLU A 110 -32.49 -18.74 -40.36
N GLY A 111 -32.01 -17.51 -40.20
CA GLY A 111 -32.59 -16.28 -40.75
C GLY A 111 -32.23 -15.07 -39.86
N ASP A 112 -31.09 -14.42 -40.05
CA ASP A 112 -30.91 -13.33 -41.02
C ASP A 112 -31.90 -12.17 -40.78
N ARG A 113 -31.41 -11.06 -40.21
CA ARG A 113 -31.39 -9.73 -40.85
C ARG A 113 -31.06 -8.61 -39.87
N ASP A 114 -30.03 -7.87 -40.26
CA ASP A 114 -29.79 -6.47 -39.95
C ASP A 114 -31.04 -5.58 -40.05
N ARG A 115 -31.22 -4.67 -39.09
CA ARG A 115 -31.52 -3.24 -39.32
C ARG A 115 -31.75 -2.48 -38.01
N GLY A 116 -30.76 -1.67 -37.64
CA GLY A 116 -30.87 -0.22 -37.49
C GLY A 116 -31.81 0.42 -36.44
N PRO A 117 -31.58 1.71 -36.11
CA PRO A 117 -31.85 2.29 -34.78
C PRO A 117 -32.98 3.34 -34.78
N ARG A 118 -33.19 3.97 -33.60
CA ARG A 118 -34.14 5.08 -33.25
C ARG A 118 -35.47 4.54 -32.70
N GLY A 119 -36.07 5.05 -31.63
CA GLY A 119 -35.86 6.26 -30.86
C GLY A 119 -37.24 6.74 -30.38
N GLY A 120 -37.35 7.10 -29.10
CA GLY A 120 -38.37 8.02 -28.57
C GLY A 120 -39.80 7.51 -28.38
N GLY A 121 -40.39 7.83 -27.22
CA GLY A 121 -41.84 8.00 -27.10
C GLY A 121 -42.47 7.36 -25.88
N ASP A 122 -42.59 8.16 -24.81
CA ASP A 122 -43.75 8.30 -23.92
C ASP A 122 -44.80 7.17 -23.86
N ARG A 123 -45.07 6.69 -22.64
CA ARG A 123 -46.34 6.96 -21.93
C ARG A 123 -46.41 6.27 -20.57
N ASP A 124 -46.86 7.06 -19.60
CA ASP A 124 -47.43 6.71 -18.31
C ASP A 124 -48.30 5.44 -18.30
N ARG A 125 -48.17 4.63 -17.24
CA ARG A 125 -49.29 4.15 -16.40
C ARG A 125 -48.86 3.13 -15.34
N GLY A 126 -49.07 3.51 -14.07
CA GLY A 126 -49.70 2.64 -13.08
C GLY A 126 -48.83 2.12 -11.92
N PRO A 127 -49.21 2.41 -10.65
CA PRO A 127 -48.60 1.81 -9.47
C PRO A 127 -49.33 0.52 -9.07
N ARG A 128 -48.65 -0.64 -9.09
CA ARG A 128 -49.09 -1.94 -8.56
C ARG A 128 -47.85 -2.82 -8.33
N ARG A 129 -47.68 -3.64 -7.31
CA ARG A 129 -48.48 -4.05 -6.16
C ARG A 129 -47.49 -4.72 -5.20
N GLU A 130 -47.78 -4.56 -3.93
CA GLU A 130 -47.46 -5.43 -2.81
C GLU A 130 -47.31 -6.91 -3.21
N GLY A 131 -46.18 -7.50 -2.81
CA GLY A 131 -45.81 -8.89 -3.08
C GLY A 131 -45.09 -9.46 -1.87
N ASP A 132 -45.85 -9.57 -0.78
CA ASP A 132 -45.60 -10.42 0.36
C ASP A 132 -45.10 -11.79 -0.11
N ARG A 133 -43.89 -12.17 0.30
CA ARG A 133 -43.40 -13.54 0.17
C ARG A 133 -43.20 -14.08 1.56
N ASP A 134 -44.33 -14.54 2.09
CA ASP A 134 -44.44 -15.57 3.11
C ASP A 134 -43.26 -16.54 3.11
N ARG A 135 -42.62 -16.57 4.27
CA ARG A 135 -41.73 -17.64 4.73
C ARG A 135 -42.50 -18.96 4.73
N GLY A 136 -42.36 -19.74 3.66
CA GLY A 136 -42.62 -21.17 3.73
C GLY A 136 -41.66 -21.87 4.71
N PRO A 137 -42.12 -22.85 5.52
CA PRO A 137 -41.32 -23.44 6.58
C PRO A 137 -40.14 -24.22 5.99
N ARG A 138 -38.93 -23.92 6.48
CA ARG A 138 -37.72 -24.69 6.17
C ARG A 138 -37.98 -26.14 6.54
N ARG A 139 -38.06 -27.00 5.52
CA ARG A 139 -38.04 -28.46 5.67
C ARG A 139 -36.78 -28.85 6.44
N GLU A 140 -36.97 -29.52 7.56
CA GLU A 140 -35.95 -30.28 8.30
C GLU A 140 -35.26 -31.24 7.34
N GLY A 141 -34.06 -30.86 6.91
CA GLY A 141 -33.19 -31.67 6.09
C GLY A 141 -32.18 -32.41 6.95
N GLY A 142 -32.51 -33.64 7.31
CA GLY A 142 -31.59 -34.78 7.40
C GLY A 142 -30.54 -34.79 8.52
N ASP A 143 -30.69 -35.79 9.40
CA ASP A 143 -29.69 -36.34 10.31
C ASP A 143 -28.38 -36.74 9.60
N ARG A 144 -27.54 -35.75 9.28
CA ARG A 144 -26.09 -35.99 9.19
C ARG A 144 -25.51 -35.77 10.58
N PRO A 145 -24.73 -36.71 11.14
CA PRO A 145 -23.98 -36.46 12.36
C PRO A 145 -23.16 -35.19 12.14
N ARG A 146 -23.50 -34.10 12.84
CA ARG A 146 -22.68 -32.89 12.83
C ARG A 146 -21.34 -33.33 13.38
N ARG A 147 -20.28 -33.28 12.55
CA ARG A 147 -18.91 -33.39 13.04
C ARG A 147 -18.81 -32.43 14.23
N PRO A 148 -18.39 -32.89 15.42
CA PRO A 148 -18.29 -32.01 16.57
C PRO A 148 -17.51 -30.76 16.15
N ALA A 149 -18.07 -29.59 16.40
CA ALA A 149 -17.36 -28.35 16.12
C ALA A 149 -16.01 -28.46 16.86
N PRO A 150 -14.87 -28.27 16.17
CA PRO A 150 -13.59 -28.28 16.87
C PRO A 150 -13.68 -27.26 18.00
N GLU A 151 -13.25 -27.64 19.19
CA GLU A 151 -13.29 -26.77 20.36
C GLU A 151 -12.66 -25.42 19.98
N PRO A 152 -13.32 -24.28 20.30
CA PRO A 152 -12.80 -22.99 19.93
C PRO A 152 -11.43 -22.81 20.57
N LYS A 153 -10.38 -22.82 19.75
CA LYS A 153 -9.03 -22.52 20.21
C LYS A 153 -9.08 -21.18 20.97
N PRO A 154 -8.47 -21.10 22.17
CA PRO A 154 -8.45 -19.87 22.94
C PRO A 154 -7.92 -18.74 22.06
N ARG A 155 -8.67 -17.63 21.99
CA ARG A 155 -8.26 -16.47 21.20
C ARG A 155 -7.01 -15.89 21.82
N ALA A 156 -5.96 -15.72 21.01
CA ALA A 156 -4.72 -15.09 21.45
C ALA A 156 -5.00 -13.73 22.12
N LYS A 157 -4.21 -13.41 23.14
CA LYS A 157 -4.39 -12.20 23.93
C LYS A 157 -3.97 -11.00 23.07
N ARG A 158 -4.87 -10.01 22.95
CA ARG A 158 -4.60 -8.80 22.18
C ARG A 158 -3.63 -7.89 22.94
N LEU A 159 -2.70 -7.29 22.20
CA LEU A 159 -1.74 -6.33 22.75
C LEU A 159 -2.44 -5.04 23.18
N ARG A 160 -2.16 -4.59 24.41
CA ARG A 160 -2.57 -3.28 24.92
C ARG A 160 -1.32 -2.50 25.33
N PRO A 161 -1.04 -1.33 24.73
CA PRO A 161 0.15 -0.55 25.10
C PRO A 161 0.12 -0.14 26.57
N GLY A 162 1.28 -0.20 27.23
CA GLY A 162 1.51 0.34 28.57
C GLY A 162 1.42 1.89 28.61
N ARG A 163 1.84 2.46 29.74
CA ARG A 163 1.90 3.93 29.95
C ARG A 163 3.17 4.38 30.68
N SER A 164 4.12 3.49 30.95
CA SER A 164 5.30 3.79 31.76
C SER A 164 6.20 4.81 31.07
N HIS A 165 6.54 4.56 29.81
CA HIS A 165 7.45 5.42 29.04
C HIS A 165 6.80 6.75 28.69
N ARG A 166 5.51 6.73 28.32
CA ARG A 166 4.79 7.98 28.04
C ARG A 166 4.67 8.87 29.26
N ASN A 167 4.34 8.31 30.42
CA ASN A 167 4.27 9.08 31.65
C ASN A 167 5.65 9.66 32.00
N ALA A 168 6.73 8.88 31.86
CA ALA A 168 8.09 9.37 32.09
C ALA A 168 8.44 10.56 31.16
N VAL A 169 8.04 10.51 29.88
CA VAL A 169 8.21 11.65 28.97
C VAL A 169 7.41 12.85 29.47
N LEU A 170 6.13 12.69 29.80
CA LEU A 170 5.28 13.78 30.30
C LEU A 170 5.83 14.41 31.58
N ASP A 171 6.35 13.59 32.50
CA ASP A 171 6.93 14.06 33.76
C ASP A 171 8.21 14.89 33.53
N SER A 172 8.99 14.55 32.49
CA SER A 172 10.21 15.28 32.10
C SER A 172 9.95 16.64 31.43
N LEU A 173 8.73 16.87 30.92
CA LEU A 173 8.39 18.11 30.21
C LEU A 173 8.04 19.24 31.17
N ALA A 174 8.32 20.46 30.72
CA ALA A 174 7.88 21.67 31.42
C ALA A 174 6.34 21.69 31.54
N PRO A 175 5.78 22.22 32.65
CA PRO A 175 4.34 22.19 32.91
C PRO A 175 3.48 22.76 31.76
N GLU A 176 3.98 23.74 31.04
CA GLU A 176 3.33 24.40 29.90
C GLU A 176 3.29 23.53 28.65
N GLN A 177 4.26 22.61 28.51
CA GLN A 177 4.38 21.72 27.35
C GLN A 177 3.55 20.44 27.52
N ARG A 178 3.23 20.05 28.76
CA ARG A 178 2.48 18.82 29.07
C ARG A 178 1.12 18.74 28.37
N PRO A 179 0.27 19.79 28.37
CA PRO A 179 -1.04 19.72 27.70
C PRO A 179 -0.92 19.49 26.18
N ILE A 180 0.13 20.06 25.57
CA ILE A 180 0.40 19.89 24.14
C ILE A 180 0.84 18.45 23.87
N ALA A 181 1.76 17.92 24.67
CA ALA A 181 2.20 16.53 24.57
C ALA A 181 1.04 15.53 24.77
N GLU A 182 0.18 15.76 25.76
CA GLU A 182 -1.03 14.95 25.97
C GLU A 182 -1.98 14.98 24.76
N GLN A 183 -2.15 16.15 24.15
CA GLN A 183 -2.97 16.30 22.95
C GLN A 183 -2.34 15.56 21.74
N VAL A 184 -1.01 15.61 21.60
CA VAL A 184 -0.28 14.84 20.60
C VAL A 184 -0.46 13.34 20.83
N LEU A 185 -0.42 12.84 22.06
CA LEU A 185 -0.66 11.43 22.37
C LEU A 185 -2.11 10.98 22.08
N ARG A 186 -3.08 11.90 22.06
CA ARG A 186 -4.48 11.57 21.75
C ARG A 186 -4.75 11.44 20.26
N GLY A 187 -4.13 12.28 19.42
CA GLY A 187 -4.47 12.32 17.99
C GLY A 187 -3.38 12.88 17.07
N GLY A 188 -2.15 12.96 17.56
CA GLY A 188 -1.01 13.53 16.84
C GLY A 188 -1.08 15.05 16.69
N VAL A 189 -0.17 15.59 15.88
CA VAL A 189 -0.11 17.03 15.56
C VAL A 189 -1.43 17.59 14.99
N PRO A 190 -2.21 16.87 14.15
CA PRO A 190 -3.50 17.37 13.69
C PRO A 190 -4.49 17.66 14.83
N ALA A 191 -4.45 16.88 15.92
CA ALA A 191 -5.32 17.13 17.08
C ALA A 191 -4.92 18.40 17.84
N VAL A 192 -3.64 18.80 17.78
CA VAL A 192 -3.18 20.09 18.31
C VAL A 192 -3.72 21.23 17.45
N ARG A 193 -3.62 21.13 16.12
CA ARG A 193 -4.18 22.13 15.19
C ARG A 193 -5.67 22.37 15.45
N GLN A 194 -6.45 21.29 15.47
CA GLN A 194 -7.90 21.37 15.74
C GLN A 194 -8.22 21.96 17.12
N ALA A 195 -7.40 21.68 18.14
CA ALA A 195 -7.60 22.24 19.47
C ALA A 195 -7.35 23.76 19.48
N VAL A 196 -6.32 24.22 18.77
CA VAL A 196 -6.05 25.65 18.61
C VAL A 196 -7.17 26.34 17.83
N ASP A 197 -7.60 25.78 16.70
CA ASP A 197 -8.67 26.38 15.89
C ASP A 197 -9.95 26.55 16.72
N LYS A 198 -10.33 25.50 17.46
CA LYS A 198 -11.49 25.54 18.35
C LYS A 198 -11.33 26.60 19.45
N GLN A 199 -10.13 26.75 20.02
CA GLN A 199 -9.88 27.77 21.02
C GLN A 199 -9.92 29.19 20.44
N ASN A 200 -9.43 29.38 19.21
CA ASN A 200 -9.49 30.66 18.51
C ASN A 200 -10.93 31.04 18.15
N GLU A 201 -11.77 30.09 17.74
CA GLU A 201 -13.21 30.32 17.56
C GLU A 201 -13.87 30.81 18.86
N LEU A 202 -13.53 30.19 20.01
CA LEU A 202 -14.04 30.61 21.32
C LEU A 202 -13.52 32.00 21.72
N ASN A 203 -12.23 32.27 21.53
CA ASN A 203 -11.64 33.58 21.84
C ASN A 203 -12.32 34.68 21.00
N LYS A 204 -12.55 34.42 19.71
CA LYS A 204 -13.26 35.33 18.81
C LYS A 204 -14.69 35.60 19.27
N GLN A 205 -15.43 34.59 19.75
CA GLN A 205 -16.76 34.76 20.32
C GLN A 205 -16.74 35.59 21.62
N GLN A 206 -15.68 35.48 22.40
CA GLN A 206 -15.51 36.18 23.68
C GLN A 206 -14.82 37.55 23.54
N GLY A 207 -14.41 37.95 22.32
CA GLY A 207 -13.65 39.17 22.08
C GLY A 207 -12.22 39.15 22.65
N LEU A 208 -11.69 37.97 22.94
CA LEU A 208 -10.30 37.76 23.38
C LEU A 208 -9.37 37.64 22.18
N PRO A 209 -8.07 37.95 22.34
CA PRO A 209 -7.09 37.78 21.27
C PRO A 209 -6.95 36.31 20.85
N GLU A 210 -6.73 36.08 19.55
CA GLU A 210 -6.47 34.75 19.00
C GLU A 210 -5.09 34.23 19.42
N ILE A 211 -4.97 32.92 19.58
CA ILE A 211 -3.72 32.22 19.88
C ILE A 211 -2.96 31.99 18.58
N HIS A 212 -1.66 32.29 18.60
CA HIS A 212 -0.74 31.96 17.52
C HIS A 212 -0.47 30.44 17.49
N GLY A 213 -1.20 29.72 16.62
CA GLY A 213 -1.16 28.26 16.54
C GLY A 213 0.13 27.67 16.02
N ASP A 214 0.85 28.40 15.17
CA ASP A 214 2.04 27.88 14.48
C ASP A 214 3.16 27.48 15.46
N GLU A 215 3.36 28.26 16.53
CA GLU A 215 4.36 27.96 17.57
C GLU A 215 4.00 26.70 18.36
N LEU A 216 2.72 26.52 18.68
CA LEU A 216 2.21 25.33 19.37
C LEU A 216 2.33 24.08 18.50
N VAL A 217 2.09 24.23 17.20
CA VAL A 217 2.25 23.15 16.21
C VAL A 217 3.73 22.79 16.03
N ALA A 218 4.62 23.78 15.93
CA ALA A 218 6.06 23.55 15.83
C ALA A 218 6.61 22.82 17.07
N LEU A 219 6.16 23.23 18.27
CA LEU A 219 6.49 22.53 19.51
C LEU A 219 5.95 21.08 19.51
N ALA A 220 4.72 20.87 19.07
CA ALA A 220 4.13 19.54 18.94
C ALA A 220 4.92 18.63 17.98
N GLU A 221 5.37 19.17 16.85
CA GLU A 221 6.21 18.46 15.87
C GLU A 221 7.58 18.08 16.46
N GLY A 222 8.18 18.96 17.26
CA GLY A 222 9.43 18.68 17.97
C GLY A 222 9.30 17.61 19.07
N LEU A 223 8.16 17.55 19.77
CA LEU A 223 7.90 16.54 20.79
C LEU A 223 7.52 15.16 20.21
N LEU A 224 7.02 15.13 18.98
CA LEU A 224 6.45 13.94 18.35
C LEU A 224 7.41 12.74 18.31
N PRO A 225 8.70 12.87 17.92
CA PRO A 225 9.62 11.72 17.86
C PRO A 225 9.81 11.05 19.24
N LYS A 226 9.98 11.85 20.29
CA LYS A 226 10.16 11.36 21.67
C LYS A 226 8.89 10.66 22.17
N LEU A 227 7.72 11.24 21.92
CA LEU A 227 6.43 10.65 22.28
C LEU A 227 6.15 9.34 21.52
N ARG A 228 6.47 9.29 20.22
CA ARG A 228 6.35 8.08 19.40
C ARG A 228 7.26 6.96 19.90
N SER A 229 8.47 7.32 20.32
CA SER A 229 9.41 6.35 20.87
C SER A 229 8.92 5.77 22.19
N ALA A 230 8.38 6.62 23.06
CA ALA A 230 7.74 6.19 24.30
C ALA A 230 6.52 5.28 24.06
N GLU A 231 5.64 5.63 23.11
CA GLU A 231 4.50 4.77 22.70
C GLU A 231 4.95 3.40 22.22
N TRP A 232 6.01 3.36 21.42
CA TRP A 232 6.55 2.11 20.90
C TRP A 232 7.14 1.26 22.03
N ARG A 233 7.93 1.84 22.94
CA ARG A 233 8.48 1.15 24.11
C ARG A 233 7.40 0.59 25.04
N ASP A 234 6.36 1.38 25.33
CA ASP A 234 5.18 0.92 26.08
C ASP A 234 4.51 -0.30 25.44
N LYS A 235 4.51 -0.36 24.11
CA LYS A 235 3.94 -1.48 23.35
C LYS A 235 4.89 -2.68 23.30
N ALA A 236 6.20 -2.44 23.17
CA ALA A 236 7.23 -3.46 23.13
C ALA A 236 7.36 -4.18 24.49
N ASP A 237 7.41 -3.44 25.59
CA ASP A 237 7.49 -4.01 26.94
C ASP A 237 6.27 -4.87 27.27
N ASN A 238 5.08 -4.40 26.88
CA ASN A 238 3.88 -5.21 27.04
C ASN A 238 3.97 -6.49 26.20
N ALA A 239 4.39 -6.39 24.94
CA ALA A 239 4.55 -7.55 24.06
C ALA A 239 5.55 -8.57 24.62
N LEU A 240 6.65 -8.12 25.22
CA LEU A 240 7.61 -8.99 25.90
C LEU A 240 6.98 -9.70 27.11
N SER A 241 6.15 -9.00 27.89
CA SER A 241 5.50 -9.58 29.08
C SER A 241 4.46 -10.68 28.78
N ILE A 242 3.89 -10.70 27.56
CA ILE A 242 2.86 -11.66 27.13
C ILE A 242 3.27 -12.45 25.90
N LEU A 243 4.57 -12.54 25.61
CA LEU A 243 5.10 -13.05 24.34
C LEU A 243 4.56 -14.44 23.97
N ASP A 244 4.44 -15.33 24.96
CA ASP A 244 3.98 -16.71 24.76
C ASP A 244 2.49 -16.82 24.36
N GLU A 245 1.69 -15.80 24.68
CA GLU A 245 0.25 -15.76 24.43
C GLU A 245 -0.14 -14.74 23.34
N LEU A 246 0.85 -14.02 22.81
CA LEU A 246 0.66 -12.91 21.88
C LEU A 246 0.37 -13.40 20.46
N ASP A 247 -0.62 -12.78 19.81
CA ASP A 247 -0.89 -13.04 18.39
C ASP A 247 0.30 -12.59 17.52
N LEU A 248 0.73 -13.43 16.57
CA LEU A 248 1.75 -13.10 15.57
C LEU A 248 1.44 -11.80 14.81
N ARG A 249 0.16 -11.48 14.59
CA ARG A 249 -0.25 -10.23 13.97
C ARG A 249 0.15 -9.02 14.81
N ASP A 250 -0.06 -9.11 16.12
CA ASP A 250 0.27 -8.02 17.05
C ASP A 250 1.79 -7.92 17.21
N LEU A 251 2.51 -9.05 17.29
CA LEU A 251 3.98 -9.07 17.30
C LEU A 251 4.57 -8.39 16.05
N ARG A 252 4.07 -8.75 14.85
CA ARG A 252 4.48 -8.09 13.60
C ARG A 252 4.20 -6.59 13.62
N SER A 253 3.09 -6.16 14.23
CA SER A 253 2.77 -4.75 14.38
C SER A 253 3.74 -4.01 15.31
N VAL A 254 4.34 -4.67 16.31
CA VAL A 254 5.41 -4.08 17.13
C VAL A 254 6.69 -3.94 16.33
N VAL A 255 7.08 -5.00 15.62
CA VAL A 255 8.32 -5.03 14.82
C VAL A 255 8.29 -4.00 13.70
N VAL A 256 7.18 -3.91 12.93
CA VAL A 256 7.05 -2.92 11.86
C VAL A 256 7.06 -1.48 12.40
N ALA A 257 6.52 -1.26 13.60
CA ALA A 257 6.55 0.06 14.23
C ALA A 257 7.93 0.44 14.78
N ALA A 258 8.87 -0.51 14.88
CA ALA A 258 10.22 -0.23 15.36
C ALA A 258 11.03 0.66 14.40
N ASP A 259 10.80 0.55 13.08
CA ASP A 259 11.50 1.37 12.08
C ASP A 259 11.33 2.88 12.30
N THR A 260 10.20 3.28 12.91
CA THR A 260 9.87 4.69 13.18
C THR A 260 9.86 5.04 14.67
N GLY A 261 9.58 4.07 15.55
CA GLY A 261 9.46 4.30 16.99
C GLY A 261 10.65 3.82 17.83
N ALA A 262 11.59 3.05 17.29
CA ALA A 262 12.77 2.62 18.05
C ALA A 262 13.95 3.58 17.93
N ARG A 263 13.85 4.61 17.07
CA ARG A 263 14.91 5.60 16.86
C ARG A 263 14.74 6.73 17.87
N ASP A 264 15.58 6.76 18.89
CA ASP A 264 15.75 7.91 19.78
C ASP A 264 17.22 8.30 19.91
N ASP A 265 17.48 9.49 20.44
CA ASP A 265 18.83 10.07 20.56
C ASP A 265 19.79 9.26 21.48
N GLU A 266 19.30 8.20 22.13
CA GLU A 266 20.10 7.27 22.93
C GLU A 266 20.69 6.09 22.11
N THR A 267 20.39 5.99 20.81
CA THR A 267 20.96 4.98 19.88
C THR A 267 21.22 5.53 18.48
#